data_AF-A0A813IE84-F1
#
_entry.id   AF-A0A813IE84-F1
#
_cell.length_a   1.000
_cell.length_b   1.000
_cell.length_c   1.000
_cell.angle_alpha   90.00
_cell.angle_beta   90.00
_cell.angle_gamma   90.00
#
_symmetry.space_group_name_H-M   'P 1'
#
loop_
_entity.id
_entity.type
_entity.pdbx_description
1 polymer ?
#
loop_
_entity_poly.entity_id
_entity_poly.type
_entity_poly.pdbx_seq_one_letter_code
_entity_poly.pdbx_strand_id
1 'polypeptide(L)'
;MAMPAMPSWMSRFVASYSSEWTLWEARAAAGSQPSLPYTGLAFLICMNAFYLLFTFGLYRFMEQRKEAFNCKPFKSILLAYNAICVALAGYVVWGIVYILATEDRSFVCNTTVTPGSAEDKSGSAAFLAQVFWVFYAQKFWEFLDTWFFIARKSFRQVTFLHVFHHCSINLVVGLILPFEFNGDMYLPILLNAAVHVLMYSHYLVSALGLPTPWRPFLTSLQLLQFMLIATQSAMSLSRGDSCGGPYFGKIILVGYMGSMLLLFGNFFLKSYIFKKPTGFGDGVVKRAEAFQVTRSHSGRVTLDAEGAGQVELPSLFKNGTLHYQVTPIGAPMPELHVSREPEASDCSFALAGGSANASVSWTVTMVTTLAGKAERPKAPVLSCCAQPTNPQEASPKLSPPPSPVKKAQ
;
A
#
# COMPACT_ATOMS: atom_id res chain seq x y z
N MET A 1 27.83 21.17 -41.30
CA MET A 1 27.27 21.26 -39.93
C MET A 1 27.99 20.25 -39.06
N ALA A 2 28.77 20.70 -38.08
CA ALA A 2 29.31 19.79 -37.07
C ALA A 2 28.14 19.29 -36.20
N MET A 3 28.03 17.98 -35.97
CA MET A 3 27.05 17.45 -35.02
C MET A 3 27.32 18.04 -33.63
N PRO A 4 26.29 18.41 -32.86
CA PRO A 4 26.48 18.88 -31.50
C PRO A 4 27.20 17.79 -30.68
N ALA A 5 28.17 18.21 -29.85
CA ALA A 5 28.90 17.29 -29.00
C ALA A 5 27.93 16.55 -28.05
N MET A 6 28.09 15.22 -27.96
CA MET A 6 27.24 14.42 -27.08
C MET A 6 27.40 14.87 -25.61
N PRO A 7 26.29 14.96 -24.84
CA PRO A 7 26.37 15.19 -23.40
C PRO A 7 27.27 14.16 -22.71
N SER A 8 28.01 14.60 -21.69
CA SER A 8 29.04 13.78 -20.99
C SER A 8 28.50 12.48 -20.38
N TRP A 9 27.25 12.47 -19.91
CA TRP A 9 26.63 11.26 -19.38
C TRP A 9 26.32 10.24 -20.49
N MET A 10 26.02 10.71 -21.71
CA MET A 10 25.67 9.85 -22.85
C MET A 10 26.93 9.21 -23.45
N SER A 11 28.03 9.95 -23.53
CA SER A 11 29.33 9.37 -23.93
C SER A 11 29.81 8.33 -22.92
N ARG A 12 29.66 8.57 -21.61
CA ARG A 12 29.96 7.59 -20.56
C ARG A 12 29.06 6.35 -20.64
N PHE A 13 27.77 6.53 -20.92
CA PHE A 13 26.84 5.43 -21.12
C PHE A 13 27.28 4.52 -22.27
N VAL A 14 27.56 5.09 -23.44
CA VAL A 14 28.00 4.34 -24.62
C VAL A 14 29.33 3.64 -24.38
N ALA A 15 30.30 4.33 -23.76
CA ALA A 15 31.59 3.74 -23.42
C ALA A 15 31.45 2.55 -22.45
N SER A 16 30.62 2.70 -21.41
CA SER A 16 30.34 1.62 -20.45
C SER A 16 29.68 0.43 -21.14
N TYR A 17 28.66 0.66 -21.98
CA TYR A 17 28.00 -0.42 -22.71
C TYR A 17 28.96 -1.16 -23.65
N SER A 18 29.77 -0.43 -24.42
CA SER A 18 30.75 -1.02 -25.35
C SER A 18 31.80 -1.87 -24.63
N SER A 19 32.32 -1.36 -23.50
CA SER A 19 33.28 -2.09 -22.67
C SER A 19 32.69 -3.39 -22.13
N GLU A 20 31.47 -3.33 -21.58
CA GLU A 20 30.78 -4.48 -20.99
C GLU A 20 30.36 -5.51 -22.03
N TRP A 21 29.99 -5.05 -23.23
CA TRP A 21 29.74 -5.92 -24.37
C TRP A 21 30.97 -6.76 -24.71
N THR A 22 32.15 -6.14 -24.77
CA THR A 22 33.42 -6.83 -25.03
C THR A 22 33.73 -7.87 -23.94
N LEU A 23 33.48 -7.53 -22.67
CA LEU A 23 33.65 -8.47 -21.55
C LEU A 23 32.66 -9.62 -21.62
N TRP A 24 31.42 -9.36 -22.02
CA TRP A 24 30.41 -10.39 -22.24
C TRP A 24 30.82 -11.34 -23.38
N GLU A 25 31.30 -10.83 -24.50
CA GLU A 25 31.80 -11.64 -25.62
C GLU A 25 32.96 -12.53 -25.18
N ALA A 26 33.90 -11.99 -24.39
CA ALA A 26 35.01 -12.77 -23.84
C ALA A 26 34.52 -13.91 -22.92
N ARG A 27 33.57 -13.63 -22.02
CA ARG A 27 32.97 -14.67 -21.15
C ARG A 27 32.21 -15.72 -21.97
N ALA A 28 31.50 -15.31 -23.00
CA ALA A 28 30.77 -16.21 -23.88
C ALA A 28 31.73 -17.13 -24.67
N ALA A 29 32.81 -16.57 -25.22
CA ALA A 29 33.84 -17.34 -25.93
C ALA A 29 34.58 -18.32 -25.01
N ALA A 30 34.79 -17.95 -23.74
CA ALA A 30 35.40 -18.82 -22.73
C ALA A 30 34.43 -19.86 -22.13
N GLY A 31 33.13 -19.82 -22.48
CA GLY A 31 32.11 -20.69 -21.90
C GLY A 31 31.79 -20.40 -20.43
N SER A 32 32.24 -19.25 -19.89
CA SER A 32 32.02 -18.86 -18.50
C SER A 32 30.79 -17.98 -18.31
N GLN A 33 30.19 -17.46 -19.40
CA GLN A 33 28.93 -16.75 -19.36
C GLN A 33 27.77 -17.73 -19.07
N PRO A 34 26.94 -17.48 -18.03
CA PRO A 34 25.75 -18.29 -17.77
C PRO A 34 24.80 -18.30 -18.97
N SER A 35 24.12 -19.43 -19.19
CA SER A 35 23.06 -19.52 -20.21
C SER A 35 21.84 -18.71 -19.78
N LEU A 36 21.62 -17.59 -20.45
CA LEU A 36 20.54 -16.64 -20.19
C LEU A 36 19.67 -16.49 -21.44
N PRO A 37 18.89 -17.52 -21.83
CA PRO A 37 18.05 -17.44 -23.02
C PRO A 37 17.03 -16.32 -22.89
N TYR A 38 16.51 -15.88 -24.05
CA TYR A 38 15.51 -14.81 -24.17
C TYR A 38 16.03 -13.38 -23.93
N THR A 39 17.35 -13.17 -23.81
CA THR A 39 17.97 -11.85 -23.62
C THR A 39 18.38 -11.15 -24.92
N GLY A 40 18.32 -11.84 -26.07
CA GLY A 40 18.68 -11.27 -27.36
C GLY A 40 17.74 -10.13 -27.80
N LEU A 41 18.30 -9.04 -28.32
CA LEU A 41 17.53 -7.86 -28.72
C LEU A 41 16.42 -8.16 -29.73
N ALA A 42 16.69 -9.02 -30.72
CA ALA A 42 15.68 -9.44 -31.69
C ALA A 42 14.52 -10.17 -31.02
N PHE A 43 14.81 -11.10 -30.10
CA PHE A 43 13.78 -11.80 -29.34
C PHE A 43 12.94 -10.82 -28.51
N LEU A 44 13.60 -9.91 -27.80
CA LEU A 44 12.95 -8.88 -26.98
C LEU A 44 11.97 -8.02 -27.80
N ILE A 45 12.40 -7.52 -28.96
CA ILE A 45 11.55 -6.71 -29.84
C ILE A 45 10.37 -7.55 -30.37
N CYS A 46 10.64 -8.74 -30.90
CA CYS A 46 9.60 -9.63 -31.44
C CYS A 46 8.58 -10.02 -30.38
N MET A 47 9.02 -10.33 -29.16
CA MET A 47 8.15 -10.77 -28.07
C MET A 47 7.26 -9.64 -27.55
N ASN A 48 7.78 -8.40 -27.48
CA ASN A 48 6.95 -7.23 -27.13
C ASN A 48 5.97 -6.86 -28.26
N ALA A 49 6.40 -6.93 -29.52
CA ALA A 49 5.51 -6.73 -30.65
C ALA A 49 4.36 -7.76 -30.63
N PHE A 50 4.69 -9.04 -30.41
CA PHE A 50 3.70 -10.10 -30.26
C PHE A 50 2.75 -9.81 -29.09
N TYR A 51 3.27 -9.47 -27.91
CA TYR A 51 2.45 -9.13 -26.75
C TYR A 51 1.46 -8.01 -27.03
N LEU A 52 1.90 -6.91 -27.65
CA LEU A 52 1.05 -5.77 -27.96
C LEU A 52 0.01 -6.10 -29.03
N LEU A 53 0.41 -6.76 -30.12
CA LEU A 53 -0.50 -7.16 -31.21
C LEU A 53 -1.54 -8.15 -30.72
N PHE A 54 -1.13 -9.16 -29.96
CA PHE A 54 -2.04 -10.15 -29.39
C PHE A 54 -2.98 -9.50 -28.36
N THR A 55 -2.46 -8.64 -27.49
CA THR A 55 -3.28 -7.89 -26.52
C THR A 55 -4.35 -7.05 -27.22
N PHE A 56 -3.97 -6.33 -28.28
CA PHE A 56 -4.91 -5.52 -29.07
C PHE A 56 -5.96 -6.39 -29.78
N GLY A 57 -5.53 -7.47 -30.45
CA GLY A 57 -6.43 -8.40 -31.13
C GLY A 57 -7.41 -9.07 -30.17
N LEU A 58 -6.91 -9.57 -29.04
CA LEU A 58 -7.74 -10.20 -28.00
C LEU A 58 -8.70 -9.19 -27.36
N TYR A 59 -8.26 -7.95 -27.13
CA TYR A 59 -9.13 -6.88 -26.63
C TYR A 59 -10.31 -6.65 -27.58
N ARG A 60 -10.04 -6.45 -28.88
CA ARG A 60 -11.08 -6.24 -29.90
C ARG A 60 -12.04 -7.42 -30.02
N PHE A 61 -11.51 -8.64 -29.98
CA PHE A 61 -12.33 -9.85 -30.00
C PHE A 61 -13.23 -9.93 -28.76
N MET A 62 -12.69 -9.72 -27.57
CA MET A 62 -13.45 -9.82 -26.32
C MET A 62 -14.40 -8.65 -26.10
N GLU A 63 -14.14 -7.48 -26.67
CA GLU A 63 -15.06 -6.33 -26.68
C GLU A 63 -16.36 -6.69 -27.41
N GLN A 64 -16.27 -7.37 -28.56
CA GLN A 64 -17.41 -7.79 -29.38
C GLN A 64 -18.23 -8.94 -28.77
N ARG A 65 -17.64 -9.76 -27.89
CA ARG A 65 -18.37 -10.85 -27.21
C ARG A 65 -19.29 -10.32 -26.12
N LYS A 66 -20.49 -10.91 -25.98
CA LYS A 66 -21.43 -10.55 -24.90
C LYS A 66 -20.91 -10.95 -23.52
N GLU A 67 -20.33 -12.14 -23.40
CA GLU A 67 -19.97 -12.74 -22.12
C GLU A 67 -18.46 -12.98 -21.97
N ALA A 68 -18.00 -12.95 -20.72
CA ALA A 68 -16.63 -13.31 -20.34
C ALA A 68 -16.42 -14.83 -20.41
N PHE A 69 -15.17 -15.27 -20.56
CA PHE A 69 -14.85 -16.69 -20.38
C PHE A 69 -15.02 -17.09 -18.91
N ASN A 70 -15.94 -18.03 -18.64
CA ASN A 70 -16.30 -18.47 -17.28
C ASN A 70 -16.49 -20.00 -17.16
N CYS A 71 -16.11 -20.76 -18.18
CA CYS A 71 -16.26 -22.20 -18.16
C CYS A 71 -15.33 -22.85 -17.11
N LYS A 72 -15.72 -24.01 -16.58
CA LYS A 72 -14.91 -24.79 -15.61
C LYS A 72 -13.43 -24.96 -16.03
N PRO A 73 -13.11 -25.38 -17.28
CA PRO A 73 -11.71 -25.52 -17.68
C PRO A 73 -10.93 -24.21 -17.62
N PHE A 74 -11.57 -23.08 -17.95
CA PHE A 74 -10.92 -21.76 -17.86
C PHE A 74 -10.58 -21.39 -16.41
N LYS A 75 -11.46 -21.67 -15.45
CA LYS A 75 -11.17 -21.46 -14.02
C LYS A 75 -10.02 -22.33 -13.54
N SER A 76 -9.96 -23.60 -13.96
CA SER A 76 -8.86 -24.51 -13.65
C SER A 76 -7.53 -24.01 -14.21
N ILE A 77 -7.52 -23.52 -15.46
CA ILE A 77 -6.34 -22.90 -16.07
C ILE A 77 -5.88 -21.68 -15.27
N LEU A 78 -6.81 -20.80 -14.88
CA LEU A 78 -6.47 -19.62 -14.08
C LEU A 78 -5.91 -20.00 -12.70
N LEU A 79 -6.45 -21.02 -12.06
CA LEU A 79 -5.95 -21.52 -10.78
C LEU A 79 -4.53 -22.10 -10.92
N ALA A 80 -4.31 -22.96 -11.91
CA ALA A 80 -3.01 -23.55 -12.21
C ALA A 80 -1.97 -22.47 -12.55
N TYR A 81 -2.36 -21.49 -13.36
CA TYR A 81 -1.52 -20.34 -13.71
C TYR A 81 -1.07 -19.57 -12.47
N ASN A 82 -2.01 -19.15 -11.60
CA ASN A 82 -1.65 -18.41 -10.38
C ASN A 82 -0.79 -19.25 -9.43
N ALA A 83 -1.05 -20.56 -9.32
CA ALA A 83 -0.25 -21.47 -8.51
C ALA A 83 1.20 -21.60 -9.03
N ILE A 84 1.37 -21.69 -10.35
CA ILE A 84 2.68 -21.70 -11.00
C ILE A 84 3.40 -20.37 -10.74
N CYS A 85 2.70 -19.23 -10.86
CA CYS A 85 3.30 -17.93 -10.57
C CYS A 85 3.77 -17.80 -9.12
N VAL A 86 2.97 -18.28 -8.15
CA VAL A 86 3.37 -18.34 -6.73
C VAL A 86 4.59 -19.24 -6.55
N ALA A 87 4.60 -20.42 -7.16
CA ALA A 87 5.71 -21.37 -7.03
C ALA A 87 7.02 -20.81 -7.62
N LEU A 88 6.97 -20.22 -8.82
CA LEU A 88 8.14 -19.64 -9.47
C LEU A 88 8.66 -18.41 -8.71
N ALA A 89 7.78 -17.50 -8.29
CA ALA A 89 8.18 -16.34 -7.49
C ALA A 89 8.72 -16.78 -6.12
N GLY A 90 8.12 -17.81 -5.52
CA GLY A 90 8.59 -18.43 -4.28
C GLY A 90 9.96 -19.06 -4.42
N TYR A 91 10.25 -19.75 -5.53
CA TYR A 91 11.58 -20.26 -5.85
C TYR A 91 12.62 -19.15 -5.91
N VAL A 92 12.30 -18.03 -6.55
CA VAL A 92 13.20 -16.87 -6.62
C VAL A 92 13.48 -16.27 -5.25
N VAL A 93 12.43 -16.06 -4.44
CA VAL A 93 12.57 -15.57 -3.06
C VAL A 93 13.45 -16.52 -2.24
N TRP A 94 13.14 -17.82 -2.27
CA TRP A 94 13.90 -18.83 -1.55
C TRP A 94 15.37 -18.86 -1.99
N GLY A 95 15.64 -18.85 -3.30
CA GLY A 95 17.00 -18.91 -3.84
C GLY A 95 17.85 -17.72 -3.43
N ILE A 96 17.29 -16.49 -3.45
CA ILE A 96 18.03 -15.30 -3.03
C ILE A 96 18.19 -15.27 -1.50
N VAL A 97 17.16 -15.63 -0.73
CA VAL A 97 17.26 -15.70 0.74
C VAL A 97 18.29 -16.74 1.18
N TYR A 98 18.36 -17.88 0.49
CA TYR A 98 19.38 -18.89 0.72
C TYR A 98 20.80 -18.33 0.53
N ILE A 99 21.04 -17.56 -0.54
CA ILE A 99 22.33 -16.88 -0.75
C ILE A 99 22.59 -15.84 0.34
N LEU A 100 21.61 -15.01 0.70
CA LEU A 100 21.78 -14.00 1.76
C LEU A 100 22.02 -14.61 3.15
N ALA A 101 21.60 -15.86 3.38
CA ALA A 101 21.83 -16.58 4.62
C ALA A 101 23.19 -17.30 4.66
N THR A 102 23.83 -17.49 3.50
CA THR A 102 25.09 -18.24 3.37
C THR A 102 26.27 -17.37 2.95
N GLU A 103 26.01 -16.19 2.42
CA GLU A 103 27.02 -15.23 1.94
C GLU A 103 26.73 -13.82 2.43
N ASP A 104 27.79 -13.12 2.83
CA ASP A 104 27.72 -11.71 3.17
C ASP A 104 27.55 -10.88 1.89
N ARG A 105 26.37 -10.29 1.73
CA ARG A 105 26.09 -9.30 0.68
C ARG A 105 25.85 -7.94 1.27
N SER A 106 26.39 -6.93 0.59
CA SER A 106 26.17 -5.54 0.96
C SER A 106 24.85 -5.04 0.40
N PHE A 107 24.31 -3.94 0.96
CA PHE A 107 23.13 -3.30 0.41
C PHE A 107 23.35 -2.79 -1.04
N VAL A 108 24.57 -2.33 -1.34
CA VAL A 108 25.04 -1.87 -2.65
C VAL A 108 26.48 -2.31 -2.87
N CYS A 109 26.95 -2.23 -4.10
CA CYS A 109 28.32 -2.52 -4.53
C CYS A 109 28.69 -4.01 -4.60
N ASN A 110 27.71 -4.90 -4.77
CA ASN A 110 27.99 -6.31 -5.04
C ASN A 110 28.35 -6.48 -6.51
N THR A 111 29.56 -6.96 -6.79
CA THR A 111 30.07 -7.14 -8.15
C THR A 111 29.59 -8.46 -8.75
N THR A 112 29.46 -8.50 -10.07
CA THR A 112 29.18 -9.74 -10.80
C THR A 112 30.38 -10.70 -10.68
N VAL A 113 30.13 -11.92 -10.23
CA VAL A 113 31.14 -12.98 -10.07
C VAL A 113 30.99 -14.01 -11.19
N THR A 114 32.08 -14.38 -11.85
CA THR A 114 32.03 -15.37 -12.94
C THR A 114 31.94 -16.78 -12.35
N PRO A 115 31.00 -17.64 -12.76
CA PRO A 115 30.92 -19.00 -12.24
C PRO A 115 32.21 -19.80 -12.41
N GLY A 116 32.64 -20.45 -11.33
CA GLY A 116 33.86 -21.26 -11.32
C GLY A 116 35.17 -20.46 -11.37
N SER A 117 35.12 -19.12 -11.28
CA SER A 117 36.33 -18.30 -11.12
C SER A 117 36.85 -18.36 -9.68
N ALA A 118 38.07 -17.86 -9.45
CA ALA A 118 38.65 -17.82 -8.10
C ALA A 118 37.85 -16.95 -7.11
N GLU A 119 37.06 -15.99 -7.63
CA GLU A 119 36.17 -15.13 -6.87
C GLU A 119 34.86 -15.85 -6.44
N ASP A 120 34.49 -16.95 -7.09
CA ASP A 120 33.30 -17.77 -6.79
C ASP A 120 33.55 -18.73 -5.62
N LYS A 121 33.88 -18.16 -4.45
CA LYS A 121 34.33 -18.91 -3.26
C LYS A 121 33.33 -19.96 -2.77
N SER A 122 32.04 -19.70 -2.94
CA SER A 122 30.95 -20.58 -2.52
C SER A 122 30.44 -21.50 -3.64
N GLY A 123 30.89 -21.29 -4.89
CA GLY A 123 30.36 -21.98 -6.07
C GLY A 123 28.89 -21.63 -6.38
N SER A 124 28.36 -20.54 -5.82
CA SER A 124 26.95 -20.18 -5.91
C SER A 124 26.64 -19.24 -7.08
N ALA A 125 27.66 -18.69 -7.74
CA ALA A 125 27.50 -17.68 -8.80
C ALA A 125 26.58 -18.17 -9.93
N ALA A 126 26.73 -19.43 -10.36
CA ALA A 126 25.87 -20.05 -11.38
C ALA A 126 24.42 -20.24 -10.88
N PHE A 127 24.25 -20.65 -9.63
CA PHE A 127 22.93 -20.84 -9.03
C PHE A 127 22.18 -19.51 -8.96
N LEU A 128 22.81 -18.44 -8.48
CA LEU A 128 22.16 -17.13 -8.40
C LEU A 128 21.84 -16.57 -9.80
N ALA A 129 22.70 -16.80 -10.79
CA ALA A 129 22.42 -16.48 -12.19
C ALA A 129 21.18 -17.21 -12.72
N GLN A 130 21.03 -18.49 -12.38
CA GLN A 130 19.85 -19.27 -12.75
C GLN A 130 18.59 -18.76 -12.03
N VAL A 131 18.69 -18.37 -10.76
CA VAL A 131 17.57 -17.77 -10.01
C VAL A 131 17.13 -16.44 -10.63
N PHE A 132 18.07 -15.57 -11.01
CA PHE A 132 17.77 -14.32 -11.70
C PHE A 132 17.16 -14.58 -13.08
N TRP A 133 17.61 -15.62 -13.77
CA TRP A 133 17.02 -16.02 -15.04
C TRP A 133 15.58 -16.53 -14.87
N VAL A 134 15.27 -17.31 -13.83
CA VAL A 134 13.89 -17.74 -13.56
C VAL A 134 12.99 -16.51 -13.35
N PHE A 135 13.44 -15.54 -12.56
CA PHE A 135 12.75 -14.26 -12.41
C PHE A 135 12.50 -13.55 -13.75
N TYR A 136 13.52 -13.53 -14.61
CA TYR A 136 13.42 -12.91 -15.92
C TYR A 136 12.43 -13.64 -16.84
N ALA A 137 12.50 -14.97 -16.89
CA ALA A 137 11.59 -15.81 -17.66
C ALA A 137 10.13 -15.61 -17.22
N GLN A 138 9.89 -15.40 -15.92
CA GLN A 138 8.56 -15.07 -15.42
C GLN A 138 7.99 -13.81 -16.07
N LYS A 139 8.78 -12.78 -16.40
CA LYS A 139 8.23 -11.54 -17.00
C LYS A 139 7.46 -11.80 -18.31
N PHE A 140 7.86 -12.81 -19.08
CA PHE A 140 7.14 -13.26 -20.28
C PHE A 140 5.92 -14.12 -19.94
N TRP A 141 6.03 -14.97 -18.93
CA TRP A 141 4.90 -15.76 -18.42
C TRP A 141 3.77 -14.85 -17.90
N GLU A 142 4.14 -13.75 -17.26
CA GLU A 142 3.23 -12.74 -16.70
C GLU A 142 2.48 -11.93 -17.78
N PHE A 143 2.82 -12.05 -19.07
CA PHE A 143 1.98 -11.50 -20.15
C PHE A 143 0.58 -12.09 -20.16
N LEU A 144 0.45 -13.34 -19.67
CA LEU A 144 -0.82 -14.02 -19.50
C LEU A 144 -1.75 -13.28 -18.54
N ASP A 145 -1.24 -12.46 -17.60
CA ASP A 145 -2.08 -11.64 -16.72
C ASP A 145 -3.00 -10.73 -17.52
N THR A 146 -2.42 -9.99 -18.48
CA THR A 146 -3.16 -9.09 -19.36
C THR A 146 -4.21 -9.85 -20.15
N TRP A 147 -3.83 -11.00 -20.70
CA TRP A 147 -4.73 -11.80 -21.54
C TRP A 147 -5.85 -12.43 -20.71
N PHE A 148 -5.59 -12.86 -19.48
CA PHE A 148 -6.62 -13.34 -18.56
C PHE A 148 -7.54 -12.22 -18.08
N PHE A 149 -7.04 -11.00 -17.88
CA PHE A 149 -7.89 -9.84 -17.59
C PHE A 149 -8.86 -9.56 -18.73
N ILE A 150 -8.36 -9.56 -19.97
CA ILE A 150 -9.17 -9.35 -21.18
C ILE A 150 -10.16 -10.51 -21.38
N ALA A 151 -9.72 -11.76 -21.25
CA ALA A 151 -10.55 -12.95 -21.38
C ALA A 151 -11.72 -12.97 -20.37
N ARG A 152 -11.51 -12.40 -19.17
CA ARG A 152 -12.55 -12.22 -18.14
C ARG A 152 -13.35 -10.92 -18.30
N LYS A 153 -13.11 -10.14 -19.36
CA LYS A 153 -13.67 -8.79 -19.58
C LYS A 153 -13.42 -7.83 -18.40
N SER A 154 -12.35 -8.04 -17.64
CA SER A 154 -11.91 -7.17 -16.56
C SER A 154 -11.06 -6.01 -17.09
N PHE A 155 -11.59 -5.27 -18.07
CA PHE A 155 -10.86 -4.22 -18.80
C PHE A 155 -10.31 -3.11 -17.89
N ARG A 156 -10.97 -2.85 -16.75
CA ARG A 156 -10.51 -1.91 -15.72
C ARG A 156 -9.11 -2.23 -15.17
N GLN A 157 -8.65 -3.48 -15.25
CA GLN A 157 -7.32 -3.89 -14.79
C GLN A 157 -6.25 -3.65 -15.87
N VAL A 158 -6.64 -3.56 -17.14
CA VAL A 158 -5.75 -3.32 -18.29
C VAL A 158 -5.51 -1.82 -18.41
N THR A 159 -4.79 -1.26 -17.44
CA THR A 159 -4.45 0.16 -17.39
C THR A 159 -3.20 0.46 -18.22
N PHE A 160 -2.98 1.74 -18.55
CA PHE A 160 -1.70 2.18 -19.15
C PHE A 160 -0.51 1.72 -18.31
N LEU A 161 -0.59 1.87 -16.98
CA LEU A 161 0.47 1.45 -16.06
C LEU A 161 0.78 -0.04 -16.18
N HIS A 162 -0.27 -0.88 -16.22
CA HIS A 162 -0.14 -2.32 -16.39
C HIS A 162 0.58 -2.67 -17.69
N VAL A 163 0.07 -2.18 -18.82
CA VAL A 163 0.65 -2.52 -20.15
C VAL A 163 2.05 -1.94 -20.31
N PHE A 164 2.29 -0.70 -19.86
CA PHE A 164 3.61 -0.08 -19.84
C PHE A 164 4.59 -0.91 -19.02
N HIS A 165 4.22 -1.33 -17.81
CA HIS A 165 5.08 -2.15 -16.95
C HIS A 165 5.43 -3.48 -17.61
N HIS A 166 4.45 -4.27 -18.05
CA HIS A 166 4.72 -5.58 -18.65
C HIS A 166 5.54 -5.48 -19.94
N CYS A 167 5.34 -4.44 -20.76
CA CYS A 167 6.14 -4.22 -21.96
C CYS A 167 7.58 -3.76 -21.66
N SER A 168 7.76 -2.91 -20.65
CA SER A 168 9.07 -2.31 -20.35
C SER A 168 9.94 -3.17 -19.45
N ILE A 169 9.38 -3.91 -18.48
CA ILE A 169 10.17 -4.64 -17.47
C ILE A 169 11.04 -5.72 -18.10
N ASN A 170 10.50 -6.46 -19.07
CA ASN A 170 11.25 -7.51 -19.77
C ASN A 170 12.40 -6.91 -20.60
N LEU A 171 12.22 -5.72 -21.19
CA LEU A 171 13.29 -5.02 -21.91
C LEU A 171 14.38 -4.55 -20.94
N VAL A 172 13.99 -3.90 -19.85
CA VAL A 172 14.93 -3.38 -18.84
C VAL A 172 15.77 -4.50 -18.25
N VAL A 173 15.12 -5.58 -17.79
CA VAL A 173 15.85 -6.73 -17.22
C VAL A 173 16.68 -7.43 -18.29
N GLY A 174 16.14 -7.63 -19.50
CA GLY A 174 16.85 -8.30 -20.60
C GLY A 174 18.12 -7.56 -21.06
N LEU A 175 18.14 -6.23 -20.97
CA LEU A 175 19.31 -5.40 -21.31
C LEU A 175 20.38 -5.37 -20.21
N ILE A 176 20.01 -5.64 -18.95
CA ILE A 176 20.94 -5.58 -17.80
C ILE A 176 21.45 -6.96 -17.42
N LEU A 177 20.58 -7.97 -17.39
CA LEU A 177 20.84 -9.30 -16.86
C LEU A 177 22.10 -9.99 -17.44
N PRO A 178 22.43 -9.90 -18.75
CA PRO A 178 23.66 -10.50 -19.29
C PRO A 178 24.95 -9.97 -18.65
N PHE A 179 24.92 -8.77 -18.08
CA PHE A 179 26.05 -8.07 -17.48
C PHE A 179 26.02 -8.10 -15.96
N GLU A 180 24.84 -8.29 -15.36
CA GLU A 180 24.64 -8.27 -13.91
C GLU A 180 23.80 -9.45 -13.40
N PHE A 181 24.23 -10.67 -13.73
CA PHE A 181 23.47 -11.90 -13.46
C PHE A 181 23.55 -12.41 -12.02
N ASN A 182 24.40 -11.86 -11.15
CA ASN A 182 24.47 -12.26 -9.73
C ASN A 182 24.98 -11.13 -8.80
N GLY A 183 24.91 -9.88 -9.26
CA GLY A 183 25.39 -8.68 -8.56
C GLY A 183 24.30 -7.99 -7.73
N ASP A 184 24.28 -6.64 -7.79
CA ASP A 184 23.35 -5.76 -7.06
C ASP A 184 21.88 -5.96 -7.44
N MET A 185 21.60 -6.57 -8.60
CA MET A 185 20.25 -6.99 -9.02
C MET A 185 19.54 -7.97 -8.06
N TYR A 186 20.20 -8.50 -7.02
CA TYR A 186 19.55 -9.39 -6.04
C TYR A 186 18.37 -8.72 -5.32
N LEU A 187 18.51 -7.45 -4.90
CA LEU A 187 17.49 -6.77 -4.09
C LEU A 187 16.25 -6.39 -4.92
N PRO A 188 16.37 -5.81 -6.13
CA PRO A 188 15.21 -5.56 -6.99
C PRO A 188 14.45 -6.85 -7.33
N ILE A 189 15.17 -7.93 -7.60
CA ILE A 189 14.59 -9.23 -7.92
C ILE A 189 13.88 -9.82 -6.70
N LEU A 190 14.52 -9.82 -5.52
CA LEU A 190 13.95 -10.33 -4.28
C LEU A 190 12.68 -9.60 -3.89
N LEU A 191 12.71 -8.26 -3.87
CA LEU A 191 11.55 -7.46 -3.47
C LEU A 191 10.39 -7.63 -4.46
N ASN A 192 10.66 -7.65 -5.77
CA ASN A 192 9.61 -7.90 -6.77
C ASN A 192 9.02 -9.30 -6.63
N ALA A 193 9.86 -10.33 -6.51
CA ALA A 193 9.41 -11.70 -6.34
C ALA A 193 8.59 -11.88 -5.06
N ALA A 194 8.99 -11.27 -3.93
CA ALA A 194 8.25 -11.32 -2.68
C ALA A 194 6.86 -10.67 -2.80
N VAL A 195 6.76 -9.51 -3.45
CA VAL A 195 5.47 -8.87 -3.74
C VAL A 195 4.63 -9.72 -4.70
N HIS A 196 5.24 -10.35 -5.69
CA HIS A 196 4.55 -11.23 -6.64
C HIS A 196 4.02 -12.50 -5.97
N VAL A 197 4.73 -13.10 -5.01
CA VAL A 197 4.21 -14.20 -4.18
C VAL A 197 2.90 -13.77 -3.51
N LEU A 198 2.87 -12.60 -2.87
CA LEU A 198 1.66 -12.11 -2.18
C LEU A 198 0.52 -11.75 -3.14
N MET A 199 0.85 -11.16 -4.29
CA MET A 199 -0.11 -10.74 -5.31
C MET A 199 -0.76 -11.95 -6.00
N TYR A 200 0.01 -12.94 -6.45
CA TYR A 200 -0.54 -14.15 -7.04
C TYR A 200 -1.21 -15.05 -6.01
N SER A 201 -0.75 -15.07 -4.75
CA SER A 201 -1.47 -15.75 -3.67
C SER A 201 -2.85 -15.13 -3.46
N HIS A 202 -2.95 -13.79 -3.51
CA HIS A 202 -4.24 -13.12 -3.46
C HIS A 202 -5.14 -13.52 -4.64
N TYR A 203 -4.63 -13.60 -5.87
CA TYR A 203 -5.42 -14.03 -7.02
C TYR A 203 -5.84 -15.50 -6.95
N LEU A 204 -4.96 -16.38 -6.47
CA LEU A 204 -5.26 -17.80 -6.25
C LEU A 204 -6.39 -17.97 -5.24
N VAL A 205 -6.28 -17.33 -4.07
CA VAL A 205 -7.27 -17.40 -2.99
C VAL A 205 -8.59 -16.74 -3.42
N SER A 206 -8.52 -15.62 -4.15
CA SER A 206 -9.72 -14.96 -4.70
C SER A 206 -10.43 -15.81 -5.75
N ALA A 207 -9.71 -16.60 -6.55
CA ALA A 207 -10.30 -17.53 -7.51
C ALA A 207 -11.06 -18.69 -6.82
N LEU A 208 -10.70 -19.01 -5.58
CA LEU A 208 -11.41 -19.98 -4.72
C LEU A 208 -12.60 -19.36 -3.97
N GLY A 209 -12.84 -18.04 -4.09
CA GLY A 209 -13.93 -17.34 -3.41
C GLY A 209 -13.66 -17.04 -1.94
N LEU A 210 -12.41 -17.15 -1.49
CA LEU A 210 -12.01 -16.91 -0.10
C LEU A 210 -11.61 -15.44 0.12
N PRO A 211 -11.92 -14.85 1.30
CA PRO A 211 -11.53 -13.48 1.61
C PRO A 211 -10.02 -13.37 1.84
N THR A 212 -9.41 -12.30 1.33
CA THR A 212 -7.96 -12.03 1.46
C THR A 212 -7.72 -10.75 2.28
N PRO A 213 -7.38 -10.85 3.58
CA PRO A 213 -7.25 -9.69 4.45
C PRO A 213 -6.06 -8.77 4.09
N TRP A 214 -5.07 -9.27 3.36
CA TRP A 214 -3.90 -8.48 2.93
C TRP A 214 -4.09 -7.72 1.61
N ARG A 215 -5.18 -7.96 0.86
CA ARG A 215 -5.53 -7.21 -0.36
C ARG A 215 -5.38 -5.68 -0.20
N PRO A 216 -5.80 -5.07 0.92
CA PRO A 216 -5.68 -3.63 1.12
C PRO A 216 -4.23 -3.13 1.10
N PHE A 217 -3.28 -3.93 1.59
CA PHE A 217 -1.88 -3.51 1.74
C PHE A 217 -1.02 -3.77 0.51
N LEU A 218 -1.51 -4.54 -0.47
CA LEU A 218 -0.72 -4.92 -1.66
C LEU A 218 -0.19 -3.72 -2.43
N THR A 219 -1.01 -2.67 -2.63
CA THR A 219 -0.54 -1.47 -3.34
C THR A 219 0.50 -0.69 -2.53
N SER A 220 0.37 -0.64 -1.21
CA SER A 220 1.36 -0.01 -0.33
C SER A 220 2.69 -0.77 -0.34
N LEU A 221 2.63 -2.11 -0.35
CA LEU A 221 3.83 -2.95 -0.49
C LEU A 221 4.51 -2.75 -1.84
N GLN A 222 3.75 -2.66 -2.94
CA GLN A 222 4.30 -2.35 -4.26
C GLN A 222 5.01 -1.00 -4.29
N LEU A 223 4.44 0.04 -3.66
CA LEU A 223 5.07 1.36 -3.61
C LEU A 223 6.34 1.33 -2.74
N LEU A 224 6.31 0.65 -1.59
CA LEU A 224 7.48 0.46 -0.74
C LEU A 224 8.60 -0.26 -1.50
N GLN A 225 8.27 -1.29 -2.29
CA GLN A 225 9.21 -1.99 -3.16
C GLN A 225 9.96 -1.00 -4.08
N PHE A 226 9.23 -0.11 -4.77
CA PHE A 226 9.84 0.80 -5.74
C PHE A 226 10.70 1.85 -5.05
N MET A 227 10.29 2.30 -3.86
CA MET A 227 11.10 3.22 -3.05
C MET A 227 12.43 2.59 -2.64
N LEU A 228 12.41 1.37 -2.10
CA LEU A 228 13.63 0.67 -1.67
C LEU A 228 14.58 0.41 -2.85
N ILE A 229 14.04 -0.04 -3.98
CA ILE A 229 14.83 -0.29 -5.19
C ILE A 229 15.39 1.01 -5.76
N ALA A 230 14.61 2.09 -5.79
CA ALA A 230 15.08 3.40 -6.23
C ALA A 230 16.20 3.94 -5.34
N THR A 231 16.08 3.77 -4.01
CA THR A 231 17.14 4.13 -3.07
C THR A 231 18.43 3.37 -3.33
N GLN A 232 18.36 2.03 -3.45
CA GLN A 232 19.52 1.21 -3.78
C GLN A 232 20.17 1.63 -5.11
N SER A 233 19.35 1.85 -6.14
CA SER A 233 19.82 2.22 -7.48
C SER A 233 20.51 3.59 -7.47
N ALA A 234 19.93 4.57 -6.78
CA ALA A 234 20.50 5.90 -6.63
C ALA A 234 21.81 5.88 -5.83
N MET A 235 21.89 5.06 -4.77
CA MET A 235 23.10 4.87 -3.98
C MET A 235 24.22 4.19 -4.78
N SER A 236 23.87 3.18 -5.58
CA SER A 236 24.84 2.49 -6.46
C SER A 236 25.39 3.46 -7.52
N LEU A 237 24.54 4.31 -8.10
CA LEU A 237 24.96 5.33 -9.05
C LEU A 237 25.82 6.43 -8.41
N SER A 238 25.49 6.89 -7.20
CA SER A 238 26.21 7.98 -6.52
C SER A 238 27.60 7.58 -6.04
N ARG A 239 27.84 6.29 -5.79
CA ARG A 239 29.17 5.73 -5.45
C ARG A 239 30.10 5.55 -6.65
N GLY A 240 29.62 5.79 -7.87
CA GLY A 240 30.42 5.79 -9.08
C GLY A 240 30.65 4.40 -9.69
N ASP A 241 31.66 4.32 -10.55
CA ASP A 241 31.85 3.17 -11.45
C ASP A 241 32.46 1.95 -10.74
N SER A 242 33.09 2.13 -9.58
CA SER A 242 33.69 1.05 -8.78
C SER A 242 32.69 0.24 -7.93
N CYS A 243 31.44 0.68 -7.84
CA CYS A 243 30.41 0.08 -6.99
C CYS A 243 29.42 -0.76 -7.81
N GLY A 244 29.47 -2.09 -7.73
CA GLY A 244 28.41 -2.94 -8.28
C GLY A 244 28.40 -3.02 -9.81
N GLY A 245 27.22 -3.01 -10.42
CA GLY A 245 27.03 -3.20 -11.87
C GLY A 245 27.55 -2.07 -12.76
N PRO A 246 27.46 -2.24 -14.09
CA PRO A 246 27.99 -1.28 -15.05
C PRO A 246 27.21 0.04 -15.07
N TYR A 247 27.88 1.13 -15.43
CA TYR A 247 27.29 2.48 -15.44
C TYR A 247 26.02 2.56 -16.32
N PHE A 248 26.04 1.95 -17.51
CA PHE A 248 24.87 1.95 -18.39
C PHE A 248 23.66 1.25 -17.73
N GLY A 249 23.89 0.13 -17.04
CA GLY A 249 22.85 -0.63 -16.33
C GLY A 249 22.25 0.17 -15.17
N LYS A 250 23.10 0.84 -14.38
CA LYS A 250 22.67 1.75 -13.30
C LYS A 250 21.78 2.87 -13.83
N ILE A 251 22.14 3.49 -14.97
CA ILE A 251 21.34 4.57 -15.57
C ILE A 251 19.98 4.05 -16.05
N ILE A 252 19.93 2.89 -16.71
CA ILE A 252 18.66 2.25 -17.11
C ILE A 252 17.78 2.00 -15.89
N LEU A 253 18.34 1.40 -14.83
CA LEU A 253 17.59 1.04 -13.63
C LEU A 253 17.06 2.27 -12.88
N VAL A 254 17.89 3.31 -12.69
CA VAL A 254 17.46 4.58 -12.07
C VAL A 254 16.37 5.25 -12.89
N GLY A 255 16.53 5.34 -14.22
CA GLY A 255 15.51 5.91 -15.10
C GLY A 255 14.19 5.13 -15.03
N TYR A 256 14.27 3.80 -15.05
CA TYR A 256 13.10 2.94 -14.96
C TYR A 256 12.38 3.05 -13.61
N MET A 257 13.10 3.01 -12.49
CA MET A 257 12.53 3.19 -11.16
C MET A 257 11.91 4.57 -10.97
N GLY A 258 12.55 5.63 -11.50
CA GLY A 258 11.97 6.97 -11.55
C GLY A 258 10.63 7.00 -12.29
N SER A 259 10.55 6.35 -13.45
CA SER A 259 9.30 6.23 -14.20
C SER A 259 8.21 5.48 -13.39
N MET A 260 8.57 4.35 -12.79
CA MET A 260 7.64 3.53 -11.99
C MET A 260 7.12 4.30 -10.78
N LEU A 261 7.98 5.02 -10.05
CA LEU A 261 7.57 5.84 -8.92
C LEU A 261 6.63 6.98 -9.34
N LEU A 262 6.86 7.63 -10.47
CA LEU A 262 5.95 8.67 -10.99
C LEU A 262 4.58 8.08 -11.35
N LEU A 263 4.56 6.97 -12.07
CA LEU A 263 3.34 6.32 -12.53
C LEU A 263 2.53 5.71 -11.38
N PHE A 264 3.16 4.91 -10.51
CA PHE A 264 2.53 4.34 -9.32
C PHE A 264 2.19 5.41 -8.29
N GLY A 265 3.03 6.44 -8.12
CA GLY A 265 2.75 7.57 -7.25
C GLY A 265 1.51 8.33 -7.70
N ASN A 266 1.41 8.66 -8.99
CA ASN A 266 0.22 9.29 -9.56
C ASN A 266 -1.05 8.41 -9.41
N PHE A 267 -0.94 7.10 -9.65
CA PHE A 267 -2.04 6.16 -9.39
C PHE A 267 -2.42 6.14 -7.90
N PHE A 268 -1.44 6.04 -7.00
CA PHE A 268 -1.67 5.97 -5.56
C PHE A 268 -2.32 7.26 -5.04
N LEU A 269 -1.78 8.41 -5.42
CA LEU A 269 -2.32 9.72 -5.09
C LEU A 269 -3.76 9.85 -5.58
N LYS A 270 -4.05 9.51 -6.83
CA LYS A 270 -5.41 9.61 -7.38
C LYS A 270 -6.38 8.62 -6.75
N SER A 271 -5.99 7.37 -6.56
CA SER A 271 -6.88 6.31 -6.10
C SER A 271 -7.08 6.27 -4.59
N TYR A 272 -6.10 6.72 -3.80
CA TYR A 272 -6.12 6.59 -2.33
C TYR A 272 -6.07 7.92 -1.58
N ILE A 273 -5.49 9.00 -2.14
CA ILE A 273 -5.39 10.30 -1.44
C ILE A 273 -6.44 11.30 -1.95
N PHE A 274 -6.54 11.49 -3.27
CA PHE A 274 -7.35 12.53 -3.89
C PHE A 274 -8.77 12.07 -4.25
N LYS A 275 -9.03 10.75 -4.28
CA LYS A 275 -10.39 10.23 -4.48
C LYS A 275 -11.26 10.64 -3.29
N LYS A 276 -12.21 11.55 -3.52
CA LYS A 276 -13.24 11.86 -2.52
C LYS A 276 -14.06 10.58 -2.28
N PRO A 277 -14.35 10.19 -1.03
CA PRO A 277 -15.20 9.04 -0.76
C PRO A 277 -16.58 9.29 -1.38
N THR A 278 -16.88 8.59 -2.46
CA THR A 278 -18.28 8.31 -2.82
C THR A 278 -18.73 7.23 -1.86
N GLY A 279 -19.88 7.43 -1.20
CA GLY A 279 -20.39 6.52 -0.18
C GLY A 279 -20.28 5.04 -0.57
N PHE A 280 -19.92 4.22 0.42
CA PHE A 280 -19.75 2.77 0.37
C PHE A 280 -18.68 2.25 -0.60
N GLY A 281 -17.51 1.96 -0.02
CA GLY A 281 -16.63 0.85 -0.44
C GLY A 281 -15.92 1.00 -1.78
N ASP A 282 -14.83 1.77 -1.84
CA ASP A 282 -13.64 1.46 -2.66
C ASP A 282 -12.55 2.51 -2.44
N GLY A 283 -11.78 2.33 -1.37
CA GLY A 283 -10.59 3.11 -1.01
C GLY A 283 -10.04 2.65 0.34
N VAL A 284 -8.86 2.01 0.32
CA VAL A 284 -8.29 1.33 1.51
C VAL A 284 -7.60 2.27 2.49
N VAL A 285 -7.20 3.48 2.07
CA VAL A 285 -6.85 4.48 3.07
C VAL A 285 -8.17 5.13 3.48
N LYS A 286 -8.88 4.48 4.42
CA LYS A 286 -9.83 5.21 5.26
C LYS A 286 -9.02 6.35 5.85
N ARG A 287 -9.20 7.57 5.33
CA ARG A 287 -8.86 8.79 6.06
C ARG A 287 -9.39 8.53 7.46
N ALA A 288 -8.51 8.45 8.46
CA ALA A 288 -8.82 7.94 9.80
C ALA A 288 -10.26 8.35 10.12
N GLU A 289 -11.19 7.37 10.04
CA GLU A 289 -12.60 7.65 10.33
C GLU A 289 -12.57 8.30 11.70
N ALA A 290 -13.27 9.43 11.83
CA ALA A 290 -13.13 10.25 13.00
C ALA A 290 -13.34 9.34 14.22
N PHE A 291 -12.33 9.19 15.07
CA PHE A 291 -12.36 8.15 16.08
C PHE A 291 -13.44 8.53 17.09
N GLN A 292 -14.60 7.88 16.97
CA GLN A 292 -15.77 8.14 17.79
C GLN A 292 -15.74 7.19 18.97
N VAL A 293 -15.78 7.75 20.17
CA VAL A 293 -15.99 7.00 21.40
C VAL A 293 -17.44 7.15 21.78
N THR A 294 -18.12 6.02 21.88
CA THR A 294 -19.51 5.94 22.32
C THR A 294 -19.56 5.54 23.79
N ARG A 295 -20.30 6.28 24.59
CA ARG A 295 -20.60 5.94 25.99
C ARG A 295 -22.11 5.81 26.13
N SER A 296 -22.58 4.67 26.61
CA SER A 296 -24.01 4.45 26.89
C SER A 296 -24.27 4.34 28.38
N HIS A 297 -25.41 4.85 28.82
CA HIS A 297 -25.92 4.72 30.17
C HIS A 297 -27.43 4.46 30.11
N SER A 298 -27.90 3.51 30.89
CA SER A 298 -29.28 3.03 30.83
C SER A 298 -29.86 2.89 32.23
N GLY A 299 -31.15 3.08 32.36
CA GLY A 299 -31.87 2.94 33.61
C GLY A 299 -33.37 2.87 33.42
N ARG A 300 -34.10 2.93 34.54
CA ARG A 300 -35.56 2.95 34.60
C ARG A 300 -36.00 4.12 35.46
N VAL A 301 -37.08 4.77 35.08
CA VAL A 301 -37.71 5.85 35.85
C VAL A 301 -39.21 5.61 35.93
N THR A 302 -39.81 5.94 37.06
CA THR A 302 -41.26 5.96 37.25
C THR A 302 -41.74 7.39 37.05
N LEU A 303 -42.73 7.57 36.19
CA LEU A 303 -43.32 8.88 35.91
C LEU A 303 -44.19 9.34 37.09
N ASP A 304 -44.32 10.65 37.25
CA ASP A 304 -45.18 11.29 38.26
C ASP A 304 -46.67 11.18 37.91
N ALA A 305 -47.52 11.87 38.70
CA ALA A 305 -48.97 11.86 38.51
C ALA A 305 -49.40 12.55 37.19
N GLU A 306 -48.54 13.41 36.66
CA GLU A 306 -48.72 14.16 35.42
C GLU A 306 -48.13 13.44 34.20
N GLY A 307 -47.50 12.26 34.39
CA GLY A 307 -46.89 11.49 33.31
C GLY A 307 -45.55 12.05 32.84
N ALA A 308 -44.88 12.86 33.67
CA ALA A 308 -43.55 13.39 33.46
C ALA A 308 -42.50 12.68 34.34
N GLY A 309 -41.24 12.80 33.98
CA GLY A 309 -40.14 12.20 34.75
C GLY A 309 -38.82 12.86 34.46
N GLN A 310 -37.91 12.85 35.43
CA GLN A 310 -36.59 13.47 35.30
C GLN A 310 -35.49 12.43 35.56
N VAL A 311 -34.45 12.45 34.74
CA VAL A 311 -33.34 11.50 34.81
C VAL A 311 -32.02 12.23 34.84
N GLU A 312 -31.25 12.05 35.92
CA GLU A 312 -29.91 12.59 36.06
C GLU A 312 -28.86 11.77 35.30
N LEU A 313 -27.98 12.47 34.58
CA LEU A 313 -26.88 11.85 33.84
C LEU A 313 -25.58 11.89 34.66
N PRO A 314 -24.75 10.84 34.59
CA PRO A 314 -23.43 10.84 35.20
C PRO A 314 -22.54 11.96 34.65
N SER A 315 -21.66 12.52 35.50
CA SER A 315 -20.72 13.60 35.16
C SER A 315 -19.71 13.27 34.04
N LEU A 316 -19.69 12.01 33.57
CA LEU A 316 -18.90 11.51 32.45
C LEU A 316 -19.52 11.81 31.07
N PHE A 317 -20.76 12.31 31.02
CA PHE A 317 -21.49 12.68 29.81
C PHE A 317 -21.25 14.17 29.47
N LYS A 318 -20.02 14.52 29.11
CA LYS A 318 -19.59 15.88 28.75
C LYS A 318 -19.05 15.94 27.33
N ASN A 319 -19.33 17.03 26.60
CA ASN A 319 -18.74 17.34 25.30
C ASN A 319 -18.93 16.22 24.26
N GLY A 320 -20.19 15.91 23.94
CA GLY A 320 -20.55 14.95 22.90
C GLY A 320 -21.99 15.15 22.43
N THR A 321 -22.38 14.46 21.36
CA THR A 321 -23.77 14.43 20.88
C THR A 321 -24.52 13.33 21.63
N LEU A 322 -25.64 13.69 22.26
CA LEU A 322 -26.50 12.75 23.00
C LEU A 322 -27.58 12.18 22.09
N HIS A 323 -27.82 10.88 22.21
CA HIS A 323 -28.92 10.16 21.60
C HIS A 323 -29.75 9.49 22.69
N TYR A 324 -31.06 9.59 22.59
CA TYR A 324 -32.00 9.07 23.58
C TYR A 324 -32.81 7.93 22.96
N GLN A 325 -32.95 6.84 23.71
CA GLN A 325 -33.92 5.79 23.44
C GLN A 325 -34.76 5.61 24.68
N VAL A 326 -36.07 5.83 24.54
CA VAL A 326 -37.03 5.77 25.64
C VAL A 326 -38.07 4.72 25.27
N THR A 327 -38.43 3.85 26.21
CA THR A 327 -39.33 2.72 25.96
C THR A 327 -40.31 2.57 27.13
N PRO A 328 -41.63 2.67 26.89
CA PRO A 328 -42.62 2.48 27.93
C PRO A 328 -42.66 1.01 28.36
N ILE A 329 -42.94 0.76 29.63
CA ILE A 329 -43.00 -0.59 30.21
C ILE A 329 -44.42 -0.86 30.70
N GLY A 330 -44.99 -1.99 30.27
CA GLY A 330 -46.32 -2.47 30.67
C GLY A 330 -47.41 -2.16 29.65
N ALA A 331 -47.56 -0.91 29.24
CA ALA A 331 -48.54 -0.49 28.23
C ALA A 331 -47.92 0.50 27.23
N PRO A 332 -48.44 0.58 25.99
CA PRO A 332 -47.99 1.57 25.01
C PRO A 332 -48.26 3.01 25.49
N MET A 333 -47.26 3.89 25.34
CA MET A 333 -47.37 5.33 25.59
C MET A 333 -46.97 6.08 24.30
N PRO A 334 -47.91 6.34 23.38
CA PRO A 334 -47.59 6.88 22.04
C PRO A 334 -47.06 8.31 22.08
N GLU A 335 -47.40 9.07 23.12
CA GLU A 335 -46.97 10.47 23.29
C GLU A 335 -45.66 10.59 24.09
N LEU A 336 -45.03 9.48 24.49
CA LEU A 336 -43.83 9.51 25.31
C LEU A 336 -42.63 10.06 24.53
N HIS A 337 -42.08 11.18 25.00
CA HIS A 337 -40.95 11.86 24.36
C HIS A 337 -40.01 12.49 25.39
N VAL A 338 -38.80 12.83 24.94
CA VAL A 338 -37.87 13.68 25.71
C VAL A 338 -38.36 15.12 25.57
N SER A 339 -38.86 15.69 26.65
CA SER A 339 -39.43 17.04 26.68
C SER A 339 -38.38 18.12 26.85
N ARG A 340 -37.24 17.78 27.48
CA ARG A 340 -36.13 18.71 27.71
C ARG A 340 -34.79 17.98 27.67
N GLU A 341 -33.85 18.52 26.89
CA GLU A 341 -32.47 18.07 26.88
C GLU A 341 -31.69 18.64 28.10
N PRO A 342 -30.57 18.02 28.51
CA PRO A 342 -29.73 18.54 29.58
C PRO A 342 -29.15 19.92 29.26
N GLU A 343 -29.14 20.81 30.25
CA GLU A 343 -28.59 22.16 30.14
C GLU A 343 -27.26 22.29 30.90
N ALA A 344 -26.47 23.33 30.63
CA ALA A 344 -25.17 23.51 31.28
C ALA A 344 -25.25 23.58 32.81
N SER A 345 -26.37 24.07 33.34
CA SER A 345 -26.69 24.17 34.77
C SER A 345 -27.40 22.95 35.36
N ASP A 346 -27.94 22.06 34.52
CA ASP A 346 -28.76 20.91 34.95
C ASP A 346 -28.46 19.69 34.08
N CYS A 347 -27.71 18.74 34.64
CA CYS A 347 -27.27 17.52 33.95
C CYS A 347 -28.34 16.43 33.91
N SER A 348 -29.61 16.81 33.76
CA SER A 348 -30.73 15.90 33.69
C SER A 348 -31.58 16.16 32.44
N PHE A 349 -32.10 15.09 31.85
CA PHE A 349 -33.10 15.19 30.78
C PHE A 349 -34.49 14.88 31.33
N ALA A 350 -35.50 15.51 30.75
CA ALA A 350 -36.89 15.33 31.16
C ALA A 350 -37.67 14.52 30.12
N LEU A 351 -38.61 13.72 30.60
CA LEU A 351 -39.57 12.94 29.84
C LEU A 351 -40.97 13.51 30.07
N ALA A 352 -41.81 13.49 29.04
CA ALA A 352 -43.23 13.83 29.14
C ALA A 352 -44.09 12.97 28.21
N GLY A 353 -45.41 13.05 28.37
CA GLY A 353 -46.39 12.34 27.54
C GLY A 353 -46.52 10.86 27.85
N GLY A 354 -46.05 10.42 29.03
CA GLY A 354 -46.32 9.07 29.51
C GLY A 354 -47.58 8.99 30.38
N SER A 355 -47.93 7.78 30.80
CA SER A 355 -49.07 7.56 31.70
C SER A 355 -48.66 7.76 33.17
N ALA A 356 -49.57 8.31 33.97
CA ALA A 356 -49.34 8.57 35.39
C ALA A 356 -48.85 7.33 36.15
N ASN A 357 -47.80 7.47 36.97
CA ASN A 357 -47.17 6.40 37.76
C ASN A 357 -46.63 5.21 36.94
N ALA A 358 -46.51 5.34 35.63
CA ALA A 358 -46.05 4.25 34.79
C ALA A 358 -44.52 4.21 34.71
N SER A 359 -43.97 3.03 34.42
CA SER A 359 -42.53 2.82 34.30
C SER A 359 -42.03 3.02 32.88
N VAL A 360 -40.86 3.64 32.75
CA VAL A 360 -40.18 3.86 31.47
C VAL A 360 -38.73 3.39 31.58
N SER A 361 -38.27 2.60 30.59
CA SER A 361 -36.86 2.28 30.38
C SER A 361 -36.24 3.37 29.51
N TRP A 362 -35.02 3.79 29.83
CA TRP A 362 -34.30 4.77 29.03
C TRP A 362 -32.85 4.33 28.80
N THR A 363 -32.29 4.73 27.67
CA THR A 363 -30.87 4.59 27.33
C THR A 363 -30.40 5.89 26.67
N VAL A 364 -29.35 6.48 27.22
CA VAL A 364 -28.67 7.65 26.67
C VAL A 364 -27.31 7.25 26.16
N THR A 365 -27.02 7.61 24.91
CA THR A 365 -25.78 7.30 24.22
C THR A 365 -25.08 8.59 23.81
N MET A 366 -23.89 8.85 24.36
CA MET A 366 -23.05 9.98 23.98
C MET A 366 -22.01 9.55 22.96
N VAL A 367 -21.89 10.30 21.87
CA VAL A 367 -20.85 10.11 20.85
C VAL A 367 -19.87 11.29 20.91
N THR A 368 -18.61 11.01 21.23
CA THR A 368 -17.52 12.00 21.27
C THR A 368 -16.51 11.70 20.17
N THR A 369 -16.16 12.70 19.36
CA THR A 369 -15.14 12.56 18.30
C THR A 369 -13.78 13.00 18.84
N LEU A 370 -12.81 12.08 18.92
CA LEU A 370 -11.48 12.33 19.52
C LEU A 370 -10.42 12.83 18.52
N ALA A 371 -10.54 12.52 17.22
CA ALA A 371 -9.62 13.00 16.19
C ALA A 371 -10.26 12.98 14.80
N GLY A 372 -9.97 14.01 13.98
CA GLY A 372 -10.53 14.21 12.63
C GLY A 372 -11.41 15.45 12.54
N LYS A 373 -11.40 16.16 11.41
CA LYS A 373 -12.35 17.27 11.16
C LYS A 373 -13.75 16.69 11.10
N ALA A 374 -14.47 16.75 12.21
CA ALA A 374 -15.90 16.53 12.23
C ALA A 374 -16.54 17.54 11.27
N GLU A 375 -17.32 17.05 10.32
CA GLU A 375 -18.29 17.87 9.62
C GLU A 375 -19.23 18.41 10.70
N ARG A 376 -19.21 19.73 10.93
CA ARG A 376 -19.94 20.36 12.03
C ARG A 376 -21.43 20.00 11.91
N PRO A 377 -22.02 19.27 12.87
CA PRO A 377 -23.46 19.25 13.00
C PRO A 377 -23.92 20.67 13.37
N LYS A 378 -25.03 21.13 12.80
CA LYS A 378 -25.61 22.47 13.02
C LYS A 378 -26.19 22.70 14.44
N ALA A 379 -26.01 21.78 15.39
CA ALA A 379 -26.58 21.87 16.74
C ALA A 379 -25.53 22.32 17.77
N PRO A 380 -25.92 23.10 18.79
CA PRO A 380 -25.00 23.62 19.80
C PRO A 380 -24.35 22.48 20.60
N VAL A 381 -23.04 22.60 20.82
CA VAL A 381 -22.28 21.72 21.70
C VAL A 381 -22.67 22.05 23.15
N LEU A 382 -23.48 21.21 23.78
CA LEU A 382 -23.86 21.35 25.18
C LEU A 382 -22.76 20.80 26.10
N SER A 383 -22.22 21.68 26.94
CA SER A 383 -21.29 21.36 28.02
C SER A 383 -22.08 21.27 29.32
N CYS A 384 -22.45 20.07 29.75
CA CYS A 384 -23.05 19.85 31.07
C CYS A 384 -21.96 19.65 32.14
N CYS A 385 -22.26 19.99 33.40
CA CYS A 385 -21.53 19.51 34.59
C CYS A 385 -20.12 20.09 34.85
N ALA A 386 -19.84 21.38 34.60
CA ALA A 386 -18.69 22.01 35.27
C ALA A 386 -19.00 22.10 36.78
N GLN A 387 -18.18 21.50 37.64
CA GLN A 387 -18.37 21.60 39.09
C GLN A 387 -18.36 23.08 39.51
N PRO A 388 -19.19 23.51 40.48
CA PRO A 388 -19.04 24.82 41.08
C PRO A 388 -17.68 24.88 41.79
N THR A 389 -16.81 25.77 41.35
CA THR A 389 -15.63 26.17 42.12
C THR A 389 -16.11 26.79 43.42
N ASN A 390 -15.84 26.12 44.53
CA ASN A 390 -16.16 26.57 45.88
C ASN A 390 -15.47 27.91 46.17
N PRO A 391 -16.19 29.03 46.43
CA PRO A 391 -15.55 30.29 46.79
C PRO A 391 -15.54 30.43 48.31
N GLN A 392 -14.62 29.76 49.01
CA GLN A 392 -14.23 30.09 50.38
C GLN A 392 -12.99 29.30 50.80
N GLU A 393 -11.82 29.89 50.58
CA GLU A 393 -10.75 29.86 51.57
C GLU A 393 -9.90 31.12 51.40
N ALA A 394 -10.08 32.04 52.34
CA ALA A 394 -9.38 33.30 52.39
C ALA A 394 -8.14 33.18 53.28
N SER A 395 -7.00 33.58 52.71
CA SER A 395 -5.84 34.25 53.34
C SER A 395 -4.73 33.37 53.98
N PRO A 396 -3.47 33.87 54.12
CA PRO A 396 -2.93 35.19 53.75
C PRO A 396 -1.65 35.16 52.87
N LYS A 397 -1.32 36.37 52.41
CA LYS A 397 -0.11 36.82 51.72
C LYS A 397 1.20 36.30 52.35
N LEU A 398 2.16 35.90 51.51
CA LEU A 398 3.59 36.02 51.81
C LEU A 398 4.25 36.86 50.70
N SER A 399 4.83 38.00 51.08
CA SER A 399 5.62 38.88 50.24
C SER A 399 6.96 38.25 49.85
N PRO A 400 7.48 38.46 48.62
CA PRO A 400 8.85 38.07 48.28
C PRO A 400 9.87 39.06 48.91
N PRO A 401 11.10 38.60 49.23
CA PRO A 401 12.15 39.47 49.75
C PRO A 401 12.71 40.37 48.62
N PRO A 402 13.33 41.52 48.97
CA PRO A 402 13.81 42.49 47.99
C PRO A 402 15.09 42.02 47.30
N SER A 403 15.17 42.28 45.99
CA SER A 403 16.38 42.13 45.18
C SER A 403 17.52 43.04 45.69
N PRO A 404 18.76 42.56 45.79
CA PRO A 404 19.89 43.43 46.02
C PRO A 404 20.29 44.12 44.71
N VAL A 405 20.22 45.46 44.75
CA VAL A 405 20.90 46.38 43.84
C VAL A 405 22.38 46.45 44.23
N LYS A 406 23.24 46.75 43.23
CA LYS A 406 24.65 47.22 43.24
C LYS A 406 25.64 46.16 42.76
N LYS A 407 26.66 46.45 41.95
CA LYS A 407 27.28 47.68 41.41
C LYS A 407 28.20 47.20 40.26
N ALA A 408 28.23 47.86 39.11
CA ALA A 408 29.32 48.75 38.72
C ALA A 408 30.73 48.25 39.08
N GLN A 409 31.38 47.58 38.13
CA GLN A 409 32.68 47.98 37.56
C GLN A 409 32.93 47.21 36.27
#